data_AF-A0A9D2KRP3-F1
#
_entry.id   AF-A0A9D2KRP3-F1
#
_cell.length_a   1.000
_cell.length_b   1.000
_cell.length_c   1.000
_cell.angle_alpha   90.00
_cell.angle_beta   90.00
_cell.angle_gamma   90.00
#
_symmetry.space_group_name_H-M   'P 1'
#
loop_
_entity.id
_entity.type
_entity.pdbx_description
1 polymer ?
#
loop_
_entity_poly.entity_id
_entity_poly.type
_entity_poly.pdbx_seq_one_letter_code
_entity_poly.pdbx_strand_id
1 'polypeptide(L)'
;MYSCRYTSNPGGRTGLGHALLLLLLLCAACGRTETAAGRVTSAPGDGTAAFEYRGLYTPCNATPAQMAANGAHNPDYDWLIWGHNLRKTALADGVPAEAQATVDGRKDPAQLCFSSEALYRAVETYILDNCGDEESARVAIAPDDYDTACTCDACRRAGNTPQNATPAVAQLTKRLAKRFPRHRFFITAYLTTRQAPRDTLPPNAGVLISAMELPMAAGFDKGKKARNFAALVAEWRKAVTHVYVWDYIRNFDDYLTPWPCLRLVQQRLRWYRGMGVDGIFLNGSGQSYAALDDVQTHTLACLLRDPEARVDTCVAGYLERHYPVAGRTLARHYLSWEDEVLRRRATVPWYGGIGDAVEAWLEPDGFEDFMAEADRLKRKAGGDERRRLNRLLTALQYTRLELMRRPHADYDATRAAECLDLLAGHEAFADMANYRESNGPLNVYRMEWRHLMAENAAAPDALQGVVPAFVSRPDGAYTDASLLTDGRYALPTDYHTGWLISSARETVWQLPAGAVRSGAVVEVSFLSAPRWRIFLPDRVELWQDGRKAGEAVVPGGSGATPWTKYKLKCRAATLRPDAPVQLRITQSDEVRKPTVAVDEIDVF
;
A
#
# COMPACT_ATOMS: atom_id res chain seq x y z
N MET A 1 6.63 -26.71 -8.98
CA MET A 1 6.65 -26.88 -10.45
C MET A 1 5.24 -26.68 -10.96
N TYR A 2 4.99 -25.62 -11.73
CA TYR A 2 4.09 -25.56 -12.90
C TYR A 2 4.15 -24.11 -13.41
N SER A 3 4.79 -23.94 -14.56
CA SER A 3 5.00 -22.68 -15.29
C SER A 3 3.76 -22.37 -16.13
N CYS A 4 3.24 -21.14 -16.03
CA CYS A 4 2.07 -20.68 -16.78
C CYS A 4 2.52 -19.69 -17.86
N ARG A 5 2.35 -20.05 -19.14
CA ARG A 5 2.67 -19.20 -20.31
C ARG A 5 1.45 -18.39 -20.73
N TYR A 6 1.59 -17.06 -20.86
CA TYR A 6 0.57 -16.14 -21.37
C TYR A 6 0.96 -15.61 -22.75
N THR A 7 0.01 -15.60 -23.70
CA THR A 7 0.17 -15.05 -25.05
C THR A 7 -0.38 -13.62 -25.17
N SER A 8 0.25 -12.83 -26.05
CA SER A 8 0.19 -11.37 -26.14
C SER A 8 -0.79 -10.81 -27.18
N ASN A 9 -1.32 -9.60 -26.96
CA ASN A 9 -1.67 -8.65 -28.03
C ASN A 9 -1.44 -7.19 -27.56
N PRO A 10 -0.89 -6.27 -28.39
CA PRO A 10 -0.33 -4.99 -27.94
C PRO A 10 -1.23 -3.76 -28.23
N GLY A 11 -1.17 -2.75 -27.37
CA GLY A 11 -1.69 -1.42 -27.69
C GLY A 11 -1.85 -0.48 -26.49
N GLY A 12 -0.95 0.51 -26.36
CA GLY A 12 -1.32 1.86 -25.89
C GLY A 12 -0.99 2.30 -24.46
N ARG A 13 0.14 3.03 -24.34
CA ARG A 13 0.47 4.19 -23.46
C ARG A 13 0.54 4.01 -21.93
N THR A 14 1.76 4.24 -21.45
CA THR A 14 2.30 4.23 -20.09
C THR A 14 2.12 5.58 -19.37
N GLY A 15 2.11 5.54 -18.04
CA GLY A 15 2.11 6.72 -17.16
C GLY A 15 0.95 6.74 -16.17
N LEU A 16 0.82 5.71 -15.33
CA LEU A 16 -0.07 5.58 -14.14
C LEU A 16 -0.09 4.15 -13.56
N GLY A 17 0.64 3.21 -14.18
CA GLY A 17 0.54 1.77 -13.91
C GLY A 17 1.20 1.25 -12.63
N HIS A 18 1.94 2.07 -11.87
CA HIS A 18 2.58 1.62 -10.63
C HIS A 18 1.59 1.52 -9.45
N ALA A 19 0.65 2.46 -9.32
CA ALA A 19 -0.33 2.44 -8.23
C ALA A 19 -1.45 1.38 -8.41
N LEU A 20 -1.76 0.99 -9.66
CA LEU A 20 -2.80 -0.02 -9.95
C LEU A 20 -2.30 -1.45 -9.69
N LEU A 21 -0.99 -1.63 -9.59
CA LEU A 21 -0.35 -2.95 -9.55
C LEU A 21 -0.22 -3.52 -8.13
N LEU A 22 -0.08 -2.64 -7.13
CA LEU A 22 0.01 -2.99 -5.71
C LEU A 22 -1.27 -3.63 -5.16
N LEU A 23 -2.41 -3.40 -5.83
CA LEU A 23 -3.68 -4.03 -5.44
C LEU A 23 -3.77 -5.51 -5.77
N LEU A 24 -3.03 -6.01 -6.77
CA LEU A 24 -3.25 -7.36 -7.33
C LEU A 24 -3.08 -8.54 -6.34
N LEU A 25 -2.63 -8.34 -5.10
CA LEU A 25 -2.29 -9.45 -4.19
C LEU A 25 -2.47 -9.25 -2.66
N LEU A 26 -2.86 -8.09 -2.11
CA LEU A 26 -2.44 -7.78 -0.72
C LEU A 26 -3.51 -7.42 0.32
N CYS A 27 -4.75 -7.06 -0.05
CA CYS A 27 -5.84 -6.96 0.94
C CYS A 27 -6.23 -8.32 1.56
N ALA A 28 -5.65 -9.43 1.09
CA ALA A 28 -5.88 -10.78 1.60
C ALA A 28 -5.19 -11.10 2.93
N ALA A 29 -4.35 -10.24 3.52
CA ALA A 29 -3.48 -10.61 4.64
C ALA A 29 -4.02 -10.35 6.07
N CYS A 30 -5.11 -9.59 6.27
CA CYS A 30 -5.69 -9.39 7.60
C CYS A 30 -7.07 -10.04 7.71
N GLY A 31 -7.22 -10.98 8.63
CA GLY A 31 -8.49 -11.63 8.94
C GLY A 31 -8.19 -12.89 9.75
N ARG A 32 -8.22 -12.77 11.08
CA ARG A 32 -8.22 -13.95 11.95
C ARG A 32 -9.60 -14.59 11.94
N THR A 33 -9.60 -15.90 11.96
CA THR A 33 -10.70 -16.75 12.42
C THR A 33 -10.74 -16.68 13.94
N GLU A 34 -11.53 -15.76 14.50
CA GLU A 34 -11.90 -15.80 15.91
C GLU A 34 -13.41 -16.02 16.02
N THR A 35 -13.76 -17.01 16.83
CA THR A 35 -15.12 -17.50 17.09
C THR A 35 -15.96 -16.42 17.76
N ALA A 36 -17.13 -16.15 17.18
CA ALA A 36 -18.27 -15.37 17.69
C ALA A 36 -18.04 -14.56 18.98
N ALA A 37 -17.29 -13.45 18.89
CA ALA A 37 -17.42 -12.37 19.87
C ALA A 37 -18.76 -11.64 19.60
N GLY A 38 -19.55 -11.43 20.65
CA GLY A 38 -20.93 -10.92 20.55
C GLY A 38 -21.05 -9.68 19.66
N ARG A 39 -21.93 -9.77 18.66
CA ARG A 39 -22.23 -8.65 17.77
C ARG A 39 -22.86 -7.52 18.55
N VAL A 40 -22.32 -6.32 18.37
CA VAL A 40 -22.95 -5.10 18.87
C VAL A 40 -24.04 -4.74 17.87
N THR A 41 -25.30 -4.89 18.28
CA THR A 41 -26.42 -4.33 17.51
C THR A 41 -26.25 -2.82 17.48
N SER A 42 -26.24 -2.24 16.27
CA SER A 42 -26.13 -0.80 16.07
C SER A 42 -27.15 -0.07 16.94
N ALA A 43 -26.71 0.84 17.81
CA ALA A 43 -27.61 1.77 18.44
C ALA A 43 -28.43 2.49 17.35
N PRO A 44 -29.74 2.71 17.53
CA PRO A 44 -30.54 3.47 16.57
C PRO A 44 -29.86 4.83 16.35
N GLY A 45 -29.61 5.16 15.09
CA GLY A 45 -28.86 6.35 14.71
C GLY A 45 -29.45 7.58 15.36
N ASP A 46 -28.60 8.44 15.92
CA ASP A 46 -28.97 9.84 16.05
C ASP A 46 -29.34 10.32 14.63
N GLY A 47 -30.47 11.00 14.48
CA GLY A 47 -30.91 11.53 13.19
C GLY A 47 -30.06 12.68 12.68
N THR A 48 -28.78 12.78 13.10
CA THR A 48 -27.92 13.95 12.91
C THR A 48 -26.57 13.64 12.23
N ALA A 49 -26.17 12.37 12.11
CA ALA A 49 -24.91 12.00 11.47
C ALA A 49 -24.96 12.10 9.93
N ALA A 50 -23.89 12.62 9.32
CA ALA A 50 -23.77 12.83 7.88
C ALA A 50 -23.72 11.55 7.04
N PHE A 51 -23.29 10.43 7.63
CA PHE A 51 -23.23 9.11 6.99
C PHE A 51 -23.83 8.04 7.90
N GLU A 52 -24.64 7.14 7.35
CA GLU A 52 -25.24 6.02 8.10
C GLU A 52 -24.19 5.00 8.51
N TYR A 53 -23.22 4.71 7.64
CA TYR A 53 -22.07 3.85 7.95
C TYR A 53 -20.79 4.70 8.03
N ARG A 54 -20.01 4.46 9.09
CA ARG A 54 -18.85 5.27 9.51
C ARG A 54 -17.70 4.35 9.91
N GLY A 55 -17.31 3.47 8.98
CA GLY A 55 -16.30 2.45 9.22
C GLY A 55 -14.90 3.06 9.33
N LEU A 56 -14.21 2.78 10.43
CA LEU A 56 -12.81 3.12 10.66
C LEU A 56 -12.03 1.84 10.96
N TYR A 57 -11.06 1.51 10.10
CA TYR A 57 -10.18 0.35 10.29
C TYR A 57 -8.81 0.78 10.78
N THR A 58 -8.76 1.19 12.05
CA THR A 58 -7.57 1.72 12.73
C THR A 58 -7.36 1.03 14.08
N PRO A 59 -6.13 1.00 14.62
CA PRO A 59 -5.86 0.33 15.90
C PRO A 59 -6.56 1.04 17.08
N CYS A 60 -6.83 2.35 16.97
CA CYS A 60 -7.62 3.09 17.96
C CYS A 60 -9.14 2.94 17.80
N ASN A 61 -9.61 2.07 16.89
CA ASN A 61 -11.02 1.70 16.70
C ASN A 61 -11.21 0.18 16.59
N ALA A 62 -10.29 -0.60 17.14
CA ALA A 62 -10.20 -2.05 16.96
C ALA A 62 -11.10 -2.88 17.89
N THR A 63 -11.73 -2.27 18.90
CA THR A 63 -12.55 -2.97 19.90
C THR A 63 -13.93 -2.32 20.06
N PRO A 64 -14.95 -3.06 20.53
CA PRO A 64 -16.29 -2.49 20.77
C PRO A 64 -16.29 -1.27 21.69
N ALA A 65 -15.43 -1.25 22.71
CA ALA A 65 -15.31 -0.11 23.63
C ALA A 65 -14.77 1.14 22.92
N GLN A 66 -13.76 0.98 22.05
CA GLN A 66 -13.23 2.08 21.25
C GLN A 66 -14.24 2.57 20.22
N MET A 67 -14.94 1.65 19.53
CA MET A 67 -16.02 1.99 18.60
C MET A 67 -17.11 2.83 19.28
N ALA A 68 -17.55 2.41 20.47
CA ALA A 68 -18.53 3.15 21.26
C ALA A 68 -18.00 4.54 21.67
N ALA A 69 -16.74 4.64 22.11
CA ALA A 69 -16.12 5.91 22.48
C ALA A 69 -16.00 6.88 21.28
N ASN A 70 -15.69 6.36 20.09
CA ASN A 70 -15.59 7.14 18.87
C ASN A 70 -16.95 7.42 18.22
N GLY A 71 -17.99 6.63 18.53
CA GLY A 71 -19.25 6.63 17.79
C GLY A 71 -19.06 6.22 16.32
N ALA A 72 -18.11 5.32 16.07
CA ALA A 72 -17.71 4.83 14.77
C ALA A 72 -17.97 3.32 14.64
N HIS A 73 -17.97 2.86 13.40
CA HIS A 73 -18.13 1.45 13.02
C HIS A 73 -16.76 0.84 12.73
N ASN A 74 -16.65 -0.48 12.74
CA ASN A 74 -15.49 -1.24 12.32
C ASN A 74 -15.95 -2.45 11.49
N PRO A 75 -15.38 -2.66 10.28
CA PRO A 75 -15.83 -3.72 9.39
C PRO A 75 -15.84 -5.12 10.01
N ASP A 76 -14.90 -5.43 10.91
CA ASP A 76 -14.78 -6.74 11.54
C ASP A 76 -15.97 -7.08 12.46
N TYR A 77 -16.69 -6.07 12.95
CA TYR A 77 -17.86 -6.23 13.82
C TYR A 77 -19.19 -5.94 13.11
N ASP A 78 -19.18 -5.03 12.13
CA ASP A 78 -20.40 -4.54 11.47
C ASP A 78 -20.77 -5.29 10.18
N TRP A 79 -19.88 -6.15 9.69
CA TRP A 79 -20.07 -6.95 8.49
C TRP A 79 -19.92 -8.44 8.81
N LEU A 80 -20.81 -9.25 8.24
CA LEU A 80 -20.68 -10.69 8.28
C LEU A 80 -19.58 -11.16 7.32
N ILE A 81 -19.56 -10.58 6.12
CA ILE A 81 -18.48 -10.76 5.15
C ILE A 81 -18.09 -9.36 4.71
N TRP A 82 -16.83 -9.00 4.89
CA TRP A 82 -16.27 -7.71 4.51
C TRP A 82 -15.14 -7.90 3.49
N GLY A 83 -15.00 -6.98 2.54
CA GLY A 83 -13.91 -6.99 1.56
C GLY A 83 -13.84 -8.27 0.71
N HIS A 84 -12.63 -8.68 0.35
CA HIS A 84 -12.34 -9.85 -0.48
C HIS A 84 -12.31 -11.17 0.32
N ASN A 85 -13.08 -11.29 1.42
CA ASN A 85 -12.94 -12.38 2.38
C ASN A 85 -13.86 -13.60 2.16
N LEU A 86 -14.48 -13.76 0.99
CA LEU A 86 -15.31 -14.96 0.69
C LEU A 86 -14.52 -16.27 0.91
N ARG A 87 -13.24 -16.29 0.53
CA ARG A 87 -12.34 -17.44 0.76
C ARG A 87 -12.05 -17.75 2.21
N LYS A 88 -12.05 -16.75 3.08
CA LYS A 88 -11.79 -16.92 4.51
C LYS A 88 -13.04 -17.21 5.33
N THR A 89 -14.21 -17.04 4.73
CA THR A 89 -15.51 -17.12 5.38
C THR A 89 -16.30 -18.27 4.78
N ALA A 90 -17.19 -18.00 3.84
CA ALA A 90 -18.08 -18.97 3.22
C ALA A 90 -17.36 -20.13 2.52
N LEU A 91 -16.07 -19.99 2.17
CA LEU A 91 -15.26 -21.00 1.51
C LEU A 91 -14.01 -21.37 2.32
N ALA A 92 -14.04 -21.23 3.65
CA ALA A 92 -12.90 -21.51 4.53
C ALA A 92 -12.39 -22.96 4.41
N ASP A 93 -13.29 -23.91 4.14
CA ASP A 93 -12.95 -25.33 3.92
C ASP A 93 -12.41 -25.63 2.52
N GLY A 94 -12.19 -24.58 1.72
CA GLY A 94 -11.69 -24.66 0.35
C GLY A 94 -12.75 -24.28 -0.69
N VAL A 95 -12.28 -23.92 -1.88
CA VAL A 95 -13.16 -23.52 -3.00
C VAL A 95 -13.59 -24.76 -3.80
N PRO A 96 -14.89 -25.11 -3.86
CA PRO A 96 -15.38 -26.20 -4.68
C PRO A 96 -14.99 -26.05 -6.15
N ALA A 97 -14.75 -27.15 -6.87
CA ALA A 97 -14.32 -27.12 -8.27
C ALA A 97 -15.33 -26.39 -9.19
N GLU A 98 -16.61 -26.51 -8.86
CA GLU A 98 -17.73 -25.84 -9.52
C GLU A 98 -17.75 -24.33 -9.25
N ALA A 99 -17.17 -23.88 -8.14
CA ALA A 99 -17.04 -22.47 -7.77
C ALA A 99 -15.75 -21.82 -8.29
N GLN A 100 -14.83 -22.58 -8.88
CA GLN A 100 -13.63 -22.04 -9.53
C GLN A 100 -13.97 -21.40 -10.89
N ALA A 101 -13.37 -20.25 -11.16
CA ALA A 101 -13.54 -19.51 -12.41
C ALA A 101 -13.05 -20.31 -13.62
N THR A 102 -13.58 -19.96 -14.79
CA THR A 102 -13.01 -20.35 -16.09
C THR A 102 -12.46 -19.11 -16.77
N VAL A 103 -11.15 -19.03 -16.94
CA VAL A 103 -10.42 -17.93 -17.59
C VAL A 103 -9.69 -18.52 -18.80
N ASP A 104 -9.84 -17.90 -19.98
CA ASP A 104 -9.24 -18.36 -21.24
C ASP A 104 -9.46 -19.86 -21.54
N GLY A 105 -10.67 -20.35 -21.23
CA GLY A 105 -11.09 -21.72 -21.46
C GLY A 105 -10.54 -22.76 -20.47
N ARG A 106 -9.80 -22.33 -19.43
CA ARG A 106 -9.23 -23.20 -18.40
C ARG A 106 -9.77 -22.86 -17.01
N LYS A 107 -9.79 -23.84 -16.12
CA LYS A 107 -10.10 -23.59 -14.71
C LYS A 107 -8.98 -22.78 -14.07
N ASP A 108 -9.35 -21.72 -13.37
CA ASP A 108 -8.45 -20.87 -12.62
C ASP A 108 -8.87 -20.85 -11.14
N PRO A 109 -8.11 -21.51 -10.24
CA PRO A 109 -8.45 -21.55 -8.82
C PRO A 109 -8.20 -20.21 -8.12
N ALA A 110 -7.52 -19.25 -8.75
CA ALA A 110 -7.26 -17.93 -8.19
C ALA A 110 -8.52 -17.04 -8.19
N GLN A 111 -9.53 -17.32 -9.03
CA GLN A 111 -10.75 -16.52 -9.12
C GLN A 111 -12.02 -17.37 -8.94
N LEU A 112 -13.12 -16.72 -8.52
CA LEU A 112 -14.41 -17.36 -8.26
C LEU A 112 -15.40 -17.26 -9.45
N CYS A 113 -16.27 -18.26 -9.56
CA CYS A 113 -17.37 -18.30 -10.52
C CYS A 113 -18.68 -17.84 -9.86
N PHE A 114 -19.07 -16.59 -10.07
CA PHE A 114 -20.28 -16.00 -9.47
C PHE A 114 -21.61 -16.49 -10.06
N SER A 115 -21.59 -17.28 -11.13
CA SER A 115 -22.78 -18.00 -11.61
C SER A 115 -22.92 -19.40 -11.02
N SER A 116 -21.98 -19.84 -10.17
CA SER A 116 -21.95 -21.17 -9.58
C SER A 116 -23.02 -21.34 -8.49
N GLU A 117 -23.79 -22.42 -8.57
CA GLU A 117 -24.72 -22.79 -7.51
C GLU A 117 -23.98 -23.20 -6.23
N ALA A 118 -22.79 -23.81 -6.36
CA ALA A 118 -21.98 -24.17 -5.20
C ALA A 118 -21.53 -22.94 -4.41
N LEU A 119 -21.16 -21.85 -5.11
CA LEU A 119 -20.82 -20.59 -4.45
C LEU A 119 -22.05 -19.95 -3.78
N TYR A 120 -23.20 -19.94 -4.46
CA TYR A 120 -24.44 -19.44 -3.87
C TYR A 120 -24.77 -20.19 -2.57
N ARG A 121 -24.71 -21.52 -2.58
CA ARG A 121 -25.00 -22.35 -1.40
C ARG A 121 -24.00 -22.15 -0.28
N ALA A 122 -22.71 -22.04 -0.60
CA ALA A 122 -21.69 -21.76 0.40
C ALA A 122 -21.97 -20.43 1.15
N VAL A 123 -22.30 -19.37 0.41
CA VAL A 123 -22.64 -18.07 1.02
C VAL A 123 -23.97 -18.13 1.78
N GLU A 124 -24.98 -18.79 1.23
CA GLU A 124 -26.28 -18.99 1.89
C GLU A 124 -26.15 -19.73 3.23
N THR A 125 -25.42 -20.86 3.25
CA THR A 125 -25.15 -21.62 4.46
C THR A 125 -24.38 -20.80 5.48
N TYR A 126 -23.33 -20.09 5.05
CA TYR A 126 -22.55 -19.24 5.96
C TYR A 126 -23.41 -18.16 6.64
N ILE A 127 -24.34 -17.54 5.90
CA ILE A 127 -25.28 -16.56 6.45
C ILE A 127 -26.20 -17.22 7.49
N LEU A 128 -26.79 -18.37 7.16
CA LEU A 128 -27.69 -19.08 8.08
C LEU A 128 -26.99 -19.48 9.38
N ASP A 129 -25.78 -20.01 9.28
CA ASP A 129 -25.02 -20.52 10.43
C ASP A 129 -24.52 -19.40 11.36
N ASN A 130 -24.33 -18.18 10.84
CA ASN A 130 -23.72 -17.09 11.59
C ASN A 130 -24.67 -15.94 11.96
N CYS A 131 -25.76 -15.71 11.21
CA CYS A 131 -26.71 -14.61 11.46
C CYS A 131 -28.17 -15.08 11.55
N GLY A 132 -28.50 -16.22 10.96
CA GLY A 132 -29.89 -16.61 10.73
C GLY A 132 -30.66 -15.59 9.89
N ASP A 133 -32.00 -15.69 9.91
CA ASP A 133 -32.86 -14.82 9.10
C ASP A 133 -33.25 -13.49 9.79
N GLU A 134 -33.11 -13.37 11.12
CA GLU A 134 -33.70 -12.27 11.90
C GLU A 134 -32.74 -11.10 12.20
N GLU A 135 -31.44 -11.35 12.34
CA GLU A 135 -30.46 -10.29 12.59
C GLU A 135 -30.11 -9.55 11.29
N SER A 136 -29.90 -8.23 11.33
CA SER A 136 -29.44 -7.49 10.13
C SER A 136 -27.92 -7.49 10.07
N ALA A 137 -27.34 -8.02 8.99
CA ALA A 137 -25.90 -7.97 8.74
C ALA A 137 -25.60 -7.33 7.38
N ARG A 138 -24.37 -6.81 7.22
CA ARG A 138 -23.83 -6.40 5.91
C ARG A 138 -22.98 -7.53 5.33
N VAL A 139 -23.16 -7.82 4.05
CA VAL A 139 -22.45 -8.90 3.34
C VAL A 139 -21.86 -8.36 2.05
N ALA A 140 -20.54 -8.36 1.95
CA ALA A 140 -19.81 -8.01 0.73
C ALA A 140 -19.77 -9.22 -0.22
N ILE A 141 -20.16 -9.00 -1.47
CA ILE A 141 -20.03 -9.95 -2.58
C ILE A 141 -18.95 -9.41 -3.52
N ALA A 142 -17.71 -9.77 -3.24
CA ALA A 142 -16.52 -9.27 -3.92
C ALA A 142 -15.78 -10.42 -4.62
N PRO A 143 -15.47 -10.32 -5.93
CA PRO A 143 -14.47 -11.18 -6.58
C PRO A 143 -13.13 -11.11 -5.86
N ASP A 144 -12.28 -12.12 -6.03
CA ASP A 144 -10.89 -12.01 -5.60
C ASP A 144 -10.19 -10.88 -6.38
N ASP A 145 -9.13 -10.31 -5.79
CA ASP A 145 -8.43 -9.10 -6.23
C ASP A 145 -7.56 -9.31 -7.48
N TYR A 146 -8.18 -9.80 -8.56
CA TYR A 146 -7.57 -10.10 -9.85
C TYR A 146 -8.29 -9.33 -10.98
N ASP A 147 -7.56 -9.05 -12.06
CA ASP A 147 -8.06 -8.34 -13.23
C ASP A 147 -8.83 -9.24 -14.22
N THR A 148 -9.04 -10.50 -13.87
CA THR A 148 -9.73 -11.51 -14.68
C THR A 148 -11.09 -11.89 -14.09
N ALA A 149 -12.06 -12.08 -14.98
CA ALA A 149 -13.41 -12.53 -14.65
C ALA A 149 -13.69 -13.93 -15.20
N CYS A 150 -14.56 -14.69 -14.52
CA CYS A 150 -15.02 -15.98 -15.02
C CYS A 150 -15.84 -15.79 -16.32
N THR A 151 -15.46 -16.54 -17.36
CA THR A 151 -16.15 -16.60 -18.66
C THR A 151 -16.69 -17.99 -18.97
N CYS A 152 -17.13 -18.77 -17.97
CA CYS A 152 -17.89 -20.00 -18.25
C CYS A 152 -19.20 -19.66 -18.99
N ASP A 153 -19.87 -20.65 -19.59
CA ASP A 153 -21.07 -20.41 -20.39
C ASP A 153 -22.18 -19.68 -19.63
N ALA A 154 -22.38 -19.99 -18.35
CA ALA A 154 -23.35 -19.31 -17.51
C ALA A 154 -22.97 -17.84 -17.26
N CYS A 155 -21.70 -17.54 -16.94
CA CYS A 155 -21.20 -16.18 -16.79
C CYS A 155 -21.28 -15.38 -18.10
N ARG A 156 -20.95 -15.98 -19.25
CA ARG A 156 -21.10 -15.32 -20.56
C ARG A 156 -22.55 -15.00 -20.87
N ARG A 157 -23.48 -15.92 -20.61
CA ARG A 157 -24.93 -15.67 -20.75
C ARG A 157 -25.42 -14.57 -19.81
N ALA A 158 -24.86 -14.47 -18.61
CA ALA A 158 -25.16 -13.36 -17.70
C ALA A 158 -24.64 -12.01 -18.24
N GLY A 159 -23.62 -12.02 -19.09
CA GLY A 159 -23.03 -10.83 -19.72
C GLY A 159 -21.59 -10.55 -19.32
N ASN A 160 -20.92 -11.46 -18.61
CA ASN A 160 -19.51 -11.27 -18.26
C ASN A 160 -18.63 -11.17 -19.51
N THR A 161 -17.62 -10.31 -19.44
CA THR A 161 -16.49 -10.28 -20.37
C THR A 161 -15.22 -10.69 -19.61
N PRO A 162 -14.07 -10.94 -20.28
CA PRO A 162 -12.85 -11.33 -19.57
C PRO A 162 -12.38 -10.34 -18.48
N GLN A 163 -12.81 -9.08 -18.54
CA GLN A 163 -12.50 -8.02 -17.56
C GLN A 163 -13.75 -7.44 -16.86
N ASN A 164 -14.93 -8.04 -17.03
CA ASN A 164 -16.15 -7.59 -16.36
C ASN A 164 -16.93 -8.77 -15.77
N ALA A 165 -16.93 -8.87 -14.45
CA ALA A 165 -17.65 -9.87 -13.67
C ALA A 165 -19.00 -9.35 -13.11
N THR A 166 -19.28 -8.05 -13.25
CA THR A 166 -20.46 -7.38 -12.66
C THR A 166 -21.76 -8.12 -12.93
N PRO A 167 -22.07 -8.58 -14.16
CA PRO A 167 -23.38 -9.19 -14.42
C PRO A 167 -23.64 -10.47 -13.60
N ALA A 168 -22.67 -11.38 -13.53
CA ALA A 168 -22.82 -12.59 -12.71
C ALA A 168 -22.86 -12.27 -11.20
N VAL A 169 -22.02 -11.34 -10.74
CA VAL A 169 -21.99 -10.89 -9.33
C VAL A 169 -23.32 -10.25 -8.91
N ALA A 170 -23.92 -9.43 -9.78
CA ALA A 170 -25.21 -8.80 -9.55
C ALA A 170 -26.35 -9.83 -9.53
N GLN A 171 -26.32 -10.86 -10.36
CA GLN A 171 -27.31 -11.94 -10.32
C GLN A 171 -27.24 -12.73 -9.01
N LEU A 172 -26.05 -13.11 -8.55
CA LEU A 172 -25.87 -13.79 -7.26
C LEU A 172 -26.34 -12.90 -6.10
N THR A 173 -25.95 -11.63 -6.11
CA THR A 173 -26.37 -10.63 -5.11
C THR A 173 -27.89 -10.50 -5.07
N LYS A 174 -28.55 -10.42 -6.23
CA LYS A 174 -30.02 -10.35 -6.33
C LYS A 174 -30.71 -11.57 -5.76
N ARG A 175 -30.13 -12.78 -5.92
CA ARG A 175 -30.67 -14.01 -5.33
C ARG A 175 -30.56 -13.98 -3.81
N LEU A 176 -29.39 -13.66 -3.27
CA LEU A 176 -29.15 -13.57 -1.82
C LEU A 176 -30.01 -12.50 -1.16
N ALA A 177 -30.08 -11.30 -1.75
CA ALA A 177 -30.87 -10.18 -1.25
C ALA A 177 -32.37 -10.50 -1.16
N LYS A 178 -32.91 -11.30 -2.10
CA LYS A 178 -34.29 -11.80 -2.04
C LYS A 178 -34.48 -12.88 -0.98
N ARG A 179 -33.49 -13.77 -0.79
CA ARG A 179 -33.56 -14.83 0.22
C ARG A 179 -33.49 -14.26 1.64
N PHE A 180 -32.72 -13.20 1.84
CA PHE A 180 -32.46 -12.59 3.15
C PHE A 180 -32.85 -11.09 3.15
N PRO A 181 -34.15 -10.76 3.19
CA PRO A 181 -34.63 -9.38 3.07
C PRO A 181 -34.21 -8.47 4.23
N ARG A 182 -33.78 -9.03 5.37
CA ARG A 182 -33.33 -8.27 6.55
C ARG A 182 -31.83 -7.93 6.53
N HIS A 183 -31.04 -8.61 5.71
CA HIS A 183 -29.61 -8.30 5.54
C HIS A 183 -29.40 -7.30 4.40
N ARG A 184 -28.25 -6.63 4.40
CA ARG A 184 -27.80 -5.75 3.32
C ARG A 184 -26.64 -6.38 2.54
N PHE A 185 -26.72 -6.38 1.22
CA PHE A 185 -25.70 -6.98 0.35
C PHE A 185 -24.99 -5.92 -0.48
N PHE A 186 -23.67 -5.94 -0.52
CA PHE A 186 -22.88 -4.92 -1.22
C PHE A 186 -21.97 -5.56 -2.26
N ILE A 187 -22.04 -5.07 -3.49
CA ILE A 187 -21.04 -5.38 -4.52
C ILE A 187 -19.87 -4.41 -4.37
N THR A 188 -18.63 -4.87 -4.49
CA THR A 188 -17.47 -3.97 -4.53
C THR A 188 -17.29 -3.43 -5.94
N ALA A 189 -17.38 -2.11 -6.15
CA ALA A 189 -17.07 -1.51 -7.44
C ALA A 189 -15.56 -1.30 -7.58
N TYR A 190 -14.87 -2.39 -7.89
CA TYR A 190 -13.41 -2.44 -7.98
C TYR A 190 -12.97 -3.50 -9.01
N LEU A 191 -11.90 -3.22 -9.75
CA LEU A 191 -11.40 -4.06 -10.87
C LEU A 191 -12.52 -4.59 -11.80
N THR A 192 -12.76 -5.89 -11.77
CA THR A 192 -13.69 -6.60 -12.67
C THR A 192 -15.16 -6.31 -12.37
N THR A 193 -15.49 -5.78 -11.19
CA THR A 193 -16.85 -5.36 -10.82
C THR A 193 -17.00 -3.84 -10.78
N ARG A 194 -16.09 -3.09 -11.40
CA ARG A 194 -16.14 -1.63 -11.40
C ARG A 194 -17.44 -1.09 -12.01
N GLN A 195 -17.86 -1.60 -13.15
CA GLN A 195 -19.00 -1.06 -13.90
C GLN A 195 -20.31 -1.36 -13.18
N ALA A 196 -21.27 -0.43 -13.19
CA ALA A 196 -22.60 -0.71 -12.64
C ALA A 196 -23.35 -1.74 -13.50
N PRO A 197 -24.18 -2.61 -12.89
CA PRO A 197 -25.05 -3.50 -13.65
C PRO A 197 -26.17 -2.70 -14.34
N ARG A 198 -26.71 -3.26 -15.42
CA ARG A 198 -27.82 -2.65 -16.16
C ARG A 198 -29.15 -2.70 -15.41
N ASP A 199 -29.35 -3.79 -14.66
CA ASP A 199 -30.57 -4.04 -13.92
C ASP A 199 -30.51 -3.40 -12.53
N THR A 200 -31.63 -2.87 -12.07
CA THR A 200 -31.79 -2.47 -10.68
C THR A 200 -31.82 -3.70 -9.76
N LEU A 201 -31.10 -3.60 -8.65
CA LEU A 201 -31.03 -4.61 -7.59
C LEU A 201 -32.12 -4.39 -6.53
N PRO A 202 -32.42 -5.40 -5.68
CA PRO A 202 -33.36 -5.26 -4.59
C PRO A 202 -33.02 -4.09 -3.63
N PRO A 203 -34.00 -3.52 -2.89
CA PRO A 203 -33.77 -2.36 -2.02
C PRO A 203 -32.71 -2.55 -0.94
N ASN A 204 -32.51 -3.79 -0.48
CA ASN A 204 -31.47 -4.17 0.48
C ASN A 204 -30.11 -4.48 -0.17
N ALA A 205 -29.92 -4.11 -1.43
CA ALA A 205 -28.64 -4.19 -2.12
C ALA A 205 -28.00 -2.80 -2.29
N GLY A 206 -26.67 -2.79 -2.22
CA GLY A 206 -25.83 -1.62 -2.29
C GLY A 206 -24.54 -1.88 -3.07
N VAL A 207 -23.72 -0.84 -3.13
CA VAL A 207 -22.35 -0.91 -3.67
C VAL A 207 -21.38 -0.31 -2.67
N LEU A 208 -20.17 -0.86 -2.64
CA LEU A 208 -19.00 -0.26 -1.98
C LEU A 208 -17.99 0.14 -3.06
N ILE A 209 -17.88 1.43 -3.35
CA ILE A 209 -17.05 1.96 -4.43
C ILE A 209 -15.65 2.30 -3.92
N SER A 210 -14.62 1.71 -4.53
CA SER A 210 -13.23 2.03 -4.17
C SER A 210 -12.83 3.42 -4.67
N ALA A 211 -12.26 4.21 -3.78
CA ALA A 211 -11.75 5.55 -4.05
C ALA A 211 -10.25 5.58 -4.37
N MET A 212 -9.62 4.41 -4.56
CA MET A 212 -8.17 4.25 -4.76
C MET A 212 -7.61 5.07 -5.93
N GLU A 213 -8.38 5.26 -7.00
CA GLU A 213 -7.93 6.06 -8.13
C GLU A 213 -7.91 7.57 -7.84
N LEU A 214 -8.70 8.05 -6.88
CA LEU A 214 -8.73 9.46 -6.52
C LEU A 214 -7.45 9.85 -5.76
N PRO A 215 -6.71 10.86 -6.22
CA PRO A 215 -5.50 11.29 -5.52
C PRO A 215 -5.86 11.83 -4.14
N MET A 216 -5.03 11.52 -3.13
CA MET A 216 -5.09 12.19 -1.84
C MET A 216 -4.30 13.51 -1.95
N ALA A 217 -4.97 14.54 -2.48
CA ALA A 217 -4.37 15.85 -2.74
C ALA A 217 -5.44 16.95 -2.68
N ALA A 218 -5.01 18.19 -2.42
CA ALA A 218 -5.91 19.33 -2.51
C ALA A 218 -6.43 19.51 -3.95
N GLY A 219 -7.73 19.79 -4.10
CA GLY A 219 -8.34 19.96 -5.43
C GLY A 219 -8.48 18.68 -6.24
N PHE A 220 -8.45 17.50 -5.58
CA PHE A 220 -8.65 16.19 -6.22
C PHE A 220 -9.94 16.13 -7.08
N ASP A 221 -10.95 16.91 -6.72
CA ASP A 221 -12.30 17.00 -7.29
C ASP A 221 -12.36 17.63 -8.70
N LYS A 222 -11.28 18.27 -9.16
CA LYS A 222 -11.23 18.99 -10.46
C LYS A 222 -10.78 18.13 -11.64
N GLY A 223 -10.11 17.01 -11.36
CA GLY A 223 -9.43 16.19 -12.36
C GLY A 223 -10.33 15.22 -13.13
N LYS A 224 -9.75 14.58 -14.17
CA LYS A 224 -10.41 13.48 -14.91
C LYS A 224 -10.82 12.34 -13.98
N LYS A 225 -9.98 12.01 -13.00
CA LYS A 225 -10.24 10.92 -12.05
C LYS A 225 -11.48 11.20 -11.18
N ALA A 226 -11.64 12.43 -10.70
CA ALA A 226 -12.85 12.83 -9.95
C ALA A 226 -14.10 12.80 -10.81
N ARG A 227 -14.05 13.30 -12.06
CA ARG A 227 -15.19 13.18 -12.99
C ARG A 227 -15.58 11.72 -13.24
N ASN A 228 -14.60 10.85 -13.44
CA ASN A 228 -14.84 9.42 -13.61
C ASN A 228 -15.48 8.78 -12.37
N PHE A 229 -15.02 9.16 -11.17
CA PHE A 229 -15.58 8.66 -9.92
C PHE A 229 -17.01 9.16 -9.70
N ALA A 230 -17.29 10.45 -9.93
CA ALA A 230 -18.63 11.01 -9.82
C ALA A 230 -19.61 10.37 -10.81
N ALA A 231 -19.17 10.13 -12.05
CA ALA A 231 -19.93 9.40 -13.04
C ALA A 231 -20.22 7.96 -12.58
N LEU A 232 -19.22 7.28 -12.02
CA LEU A 232 -19.37 5.93 -11.48
C LEU A 232 -20.38 5.88 -10.32
N VAL A 233 -20.31 6.82 -9.38
CA VAL A 233 -21.31 6.96 -8.30
C VAL A 233 -22.70 7.15 -8.90
N ALA A 234 -22.87 8.06 -9.86
CA ALA A 234 -24.15 8.32 -10.50
C ALA A 234 -24.70 7.11 -11.28
N GLU A 235 -23.84 6.31 -11.90
CA GLU A 235 -24.22 5.05 -12.56
C GLU A 235 -24.73 4.02 -11.55
N TRP A 236 -23.99 3.80 -10.46
CA TRP A 236 -24.40 2.85 -9.43
C TRP A 236 -25.69 3.27 -8.71
N ARG A 237 -25.92 4.56 -8.47
CA ARG A 237 -27.17 5.07 -7.89
C ARG A 237 -28.42 4.75 -8.71
N LYS A 238 -28.28 4.43 -10.00
CA LYS A 238 -29.41 3.95 -10.84
C LYS A 238 -29.72 2.48 -10.59
N ALA A 239 -28.74 1.72 -10.12
CA ALA A 239 -28.82 0.27 -9.94
C ALA A 239 -29.09 -0.16 -8.50
N VAL A 240 -28.67 0.62 -7.49
CA VAL A 240 -28.73 0.23 -6.06
C VAL A 240 -29.30 1.34 -5.18
N THR A 241 -29.75 0.97 -3.98
CA THR A 241 -30.32 1.92 -3.00
C THR A 241 -29.25 2.53 -2.11
N HIS A 242 -28.22 1.76 -1.74
CA HIS A 242 -27.16 2.19 -0.83
C HIS A 242 -25.82 2.31 -1.55
N VAL A 243 -25.20 3.48 -1.51
CA VAL A 243 -23.87 3.72 -2.08
C VAL A 243 -22.89 4.06 -0.97
N TYR A 244 -21.94 3.15 -0.75
CA TYR A 244 -20.83 3.37 0.17
C TYR A 244 -19.53 3.64 -0.60
N VAL A 245 -18.60 4.34 0.04
CA VAL A 245 -17.25 4.56 -0.49
C VAL A 245 -16.22 3.88 0.42
N TRP A 246 -15.31 3.13 -0.19
CA TRP A 246 -14.09 2.62 0.42
C TRP A 246 -12.95 3.58 0.09
N ASP A 247 -12.51 4.34 1.09
CA ASP A 247 -11.38 5.25 1.00
C ASP A 247 -10.22 4.79 1.90
N TYR A 248 -9.06 5.41 1.75
CA TYR A 248 -7.82 5.00 2.40
C TYR A 248 -7.26 6.15 3.23
N ILE A 249 -6.57 5.84 4.34
CA ILE A 249 -6.07 6.85 5.27
C ILE A 249 -4.64 6.58 5.75
N ARG A 250 -3.84 5.82 5.00
CA ARG A 250 -2.46 5.48 5.36
C ARG A 250 -1.56 5.38 4.12
N ASN A 251 -0.26 5.56 4.35
CA ASN A 251 0.76 4.95 3.51
C ASN A 251 0.91 3.48 3.95
N PHE A 252 0.61 2.53 3.07
CA PHE A 252 0.66 1.10 3.36
C PHE A 252 2.08 0.53 3.30
N ASP A 253 3.06 1.29 2.83
CA ASP A 253 4.49 0.97 2.91
C ASP A 253 5.18 1.57 4.16
N ASP A 254 4.50 2.48 4.87
CA ASP A 254 5.02 3.13 6.08
C ASP A 254 3.88 3.64 6.99
N TYR A 255 3.68 2.95 8.10
CA TYR A 255 2.75 3.32 9.17
C TYR A 255 3.37 4.21 10.25
N LEU A 256 4.71 4.28 10.32
CA LEU A 256 5.42 4.88 11.46
C LEU A 256 5.81 6.33 11.22
N THR A 257 5.90 6.78 9.96
CA THR A 257 6.00 8.19 9.62
C THR A 257 4.64 8.88 9.69
N PRO A 258 4.52 10.07 10.31
CA PRO A 258 3.27 10.82 10.34
C PRO A 258 2.69 11.05 8.95
N TRP A 259 1.42 10.69 8.75
CA TRP A 259 0.72 10.78 7.47
C TRP A 259 -0.45 11.79 7.57
N PRO A 260 -0.20 13.09 7.32
CA PRO A 260 -1.17 14.17 7.52
C PRO A 260 -2.25 14.16 6.44
N CYS A 261 -3.47 13.82 6.82
CA CYS A 261 -4.58 13.61 5.88
C CYS A 261 -5.93 14.17 6.32
N LEU A 262 -6.08 14.65 7.53
CA LEU A 262 -7.38 14.99 8.11
C LEU A 262 -8.07 16.11 7.31
N ARG A 263 -7.32 17.13 6.88
CA ARG A 263 -7.90 18.22 6.07
C ARG A 263 -8.28 17.76 4.67
N LEU A 264 -7.51 16.85 4.06
CA LEU A 264 -7.82 16.29 2.74
C LEU A 264 -9.01 15.34 2.79
N VAL A 265 -9.05 14.45 3.80
CA VAL A 265 -10.18 13.55 4.02
C VAL A 265 -11.44 14.35 4.31
N GLN A 266 -11.38 15.45 5.08
CA GLN A 266 -12.53 16.35 5.24
C GLN A 266 -13.09 16.85 3.91
N GLN A 267 -12.23 17.30 2.98
CA GLN A 267 -12.67 17.75 1.65
C GLN A 267 -13.36 16.61 0.88
N ARG A 268 -12.83 15.38 0.96
CA ARG A 268 -13.41 14.18 0.34
C ARG A 268 -14.76 13.83 0.94
N LEU A 269 -14.89 13.84 2.27
CA LEU A 269 -16.15 13.56 2.96
C LEU A 269 -17.24 14.57 2.57
N ARG A 270 -16.93 15.87 2.52
CA ARG A 270 -17.88 16.89 2.01
C ARG A 270 -18.33 16.58 0.59
N TRP A 271 -17.40 16.22 -0.28
CA TRP A 271 -17.68 15.89 -1.67
C TRP A 271 -18.54 14.63 -1.83
N TYR A 272 -18.23 13.57 -1.07
CA TYR A 272 -19.02 12.34 -1.02
C TYR A 272 -20.45 12.62 -0.55
N ARG A 273 -20.62 13.39 0.53
CA ARG A 273 -21.95 13.81 1.01
C ARG A 273 -22.72 14.55 -0.08
N GLY A 274 -22.05 15.47 -0.79
CA GLY A 274 -22.65 16.22 -1.90
C GLY A 274 -23.12 15.35 -3.08
N MET A 275 -22.57 14.15 -3.26
CA MET A 275 -22.98 13.18 -4.28
C MET A 275 -24.07 12.20 -3.79
N GLY A 276 -24.52 12.32 -2.54
CA GLY A 276 -25.46 11.39 -1.94
C GLY A 276 -24.85 10.03 -1.62
N VAL A 277 -23.59 9.98 -1.22
CA VAL A 277 -22.98 8.77 -0.64
C VAL A 277 -23.57 8.57 0.76
N ASP A 278 -24.05 7.36 1.03
CA ASP A 278 -24.76 7.02 2.27
C ASP A 278 -23.81 6.59 3.40
N GLY A 279 -22.67 5.99 3.05
CA GLY A 279 -21.74 5.40 4.01
C GLY A 279 -20.29 5.47 3.57
N ILE A 280 -19.39 5.56 4.55
CA ILE A 280 -17.96 5.64 4.32
C ILE A 280 -17.26 4.55 5.11
N PHE A 281 -16.29 3.91 4.46
CA PHE A 281 -15.28 3.08 5.07
C PHE A 281 -13.91 3.73 4.83
N LEU A 282 -13.19 4.05 5.90
CA LEU A 282 -11.82 4.54 5.85
C LEU A 282 -10.86 3.40 6.25
N ASN A 283 -10.07 2.94 5.29
CA ASN A 283 -9.11 1.87 5.45
C ASN A 283 -7.79 2.39 6.00
N GLY A 284 -7.48 2.04 7.24
CA GLY A 284 -6.22 2.35 7.90
C GLY A 284 -5.31 1.13 8.04
N SER A 285 -4.51 1.12 9.10
CA SER A 285 -3.51 0.06 9.37
C SER A 285 -4.10 -1.17 10.05
N GLY A 286 -5.43 -1.24 10.21
CA GLY A 286 -6.11 -2.33 10.91
C GLY A 286 -5.66 -2.39 12.36
N GLN A 287 -5.01 -3.48 12.76
CA GLN A 287 -4.52 -3.69 14.13
C GLN A 287 -3.07 -3.21 14.35
N SER A 288 -2.35 -2.89 13.27
CA SER A 288 -0.97 -2.42 13.35
C SER A 288 -0.94 -0.95 13.78
N TYR A 289 -0.03 -0.61 14.69
CA TYR A 289 0.20 0.76 15.13
C TYR A 289 0.54 1.67 13.94
N ALA A 290 -0.02 2.87 13.96
CA ALA A 290 0.41 3.97 13.11
C ALA A 290 0.70 5.22 13.95
N ALA A 291 1.68 6.01 13.54
CA ALA A 291 2.06 7.21 14.28
C ALA A 291 0.91 8.22 14.34
N LEU A 292 0.61 8.70 15.55
CA LEU A 292 -0.49 9.63 15.83
C LEU A 292 -1.89 9.11 15.43
N ASP A 293 -2.04 7.78 15.35
CA ASP A 293 -3.32 7.14 14.99
C ASP A 293 -4.48 7.54 15.91
N ASP A 294 -4.19 7.81 17.18
CA ASP A 294 -5.19 8.07 18.20
C ASP A 294 -5.92 9.40 17.96
N VAL A 295 -5.18 10.48 17.73
CA VAL A 295 -5.74 11.79 17.33
C VAL A 295 -6.37 11.74 15.94
N GLN A 296 -5.80 10.97 15.01
CA GLN A 296 -6.36 10.82 13.67
C GLN A 296 -7.70 10.08 13.70
N THR A 297 -7.76 8.94 14.36
CA THR A 297 -8.98 8.15 14.53
C THR A 297 -10.09 8.97 15.17
N HIS A 298 -9.79 9.70 16.26
CA HIS A 298 -10.76 10.58 16.90
C HIS A 298 -11.30 11.65 15.94
N THR A 299 -10.39 12.34 15.25
CA THR A 299 -10.77 13.44 14.35
C THR A 299 -11.56 12.92 13.15
N LEU A 300 -11.16 11.79 12.57
CA LEU A 300 -11.91 11.14 11.48
C LEU A 300 -13.30 10.69 11.94
N ALA A 301 -13.44 10.19 13.17
CA ALA A 301 -14.75 9.86 13.74
C ALA A 301 -15.64 11.11 13.87
N CYS A 302 -15.09 12.26 14.30
CA CYS A 302 -15.80 13.54 14.29
C CYS A 302 -16.24 13.93 12.87
N LEU A 303 -15.34 13.85 11.89
CA LEU A 303 -15.61 14.22 10.50
C LEU A 303 -16.62 13.29 9.80
N LEU A 304 -16.64 12.00 10.15
CA LEU A 304 -17.62 11.04 9.66
C LEU A 304 -19.03 11.31 10.23
N ARG A 305 -19.12 11.92 11.42
CA ARG A 305 -20.40 12.40 11.96
C ARG A 305 -20.79 13.73 11.34
N ASP A 306 -19.84 14.66 11.25
CA ASP A 306 -20.03 16.00 10.68
C ASP A 306 -18.81 16.43 9.84
N PRO A 307 -18.88 16.37 8.51
CA PRO A 307 -17.82 16.84 7.62
C PRO A 307 -17.51 18.33 7.77
N GLU A 308 -18.37 19.12 8.42
CA GLU A 308 -18.13 20.54 8.69
C GLU A 308 -17.37 20.80 10.01
N ALA A 309 -17.13 19.77 10.81
CA ALA A 309 -16.38 19.89 12.06
C ALA A 309 -14.98 20.49 11.82
N ARG A 310 -14.54 21.37 12.71
CA ARG A 310 -13.22 22.01 12.60
C ARG A 310 -12.12 21.01 12.99
N VAL A 311 -11.32 20.58 12.01
CA VAL A 311 -10.17 19.67 12.21
C VAL A 311 -9.29 20.13 13.38
N ASP A 312 -8.91 21.41 13.39
CA ASP A 312 -8.04 22.02 14.40
C ASP A 312 -8.61 21.86 15.81
N THR A 313 -9.92 22.03 15.97
CA THR A 313 -10.62 21.89 17.25
C THR A 313 -10.67 20.43 17.70
N CYS A 314 -10.93 19.49 16.80
CA CYS A 314 -10.92 18.06 17.09
C CYS A 314 -9.51 17.58 17.51
N VAL A 315 -8.49 17.97 16.75
CA VAL A 315 -7.08 17.64 17.02
C VAL A 315 -6.63 18.21 18.36
N ALA A 316 -6.78 19.52 18.58
CA ALA A 316 -6.36 20.17 19.80
C ALA A 316 -7.14 19.62 21.02
N GLY A 317 -8.46 19.48 20.89
CA GLY A 317 -9.29 18.95 21.97
C GLY A 317 -8.89 17.54 22.39
N TYR A 318 -8.59 16.64 21.44
CA TYR A 318 -8.12 15.31 21.76
C TYR A 318 -6.75 15.34 22.46
N LEU A 319 -5.79 16.04 21.86
CA LEU A 319 -4.42 16.03 22.35
C LEU A 319 -4.29 16.71 23.72
N GLU A 320 -4.99 17.82 23.98
CA GLU A 320 -4.97 18.46 25.31
C GLU A 320 -5.59 17.57 26.40
N ARG A 321 -6.57 16.73 26.06
CA ARG A 321 -7.20 15.79 27.01
C ARG A 321 -6.32 14.57 27.30
N HIS A 322 -5.72 13.98 26.28
CA HIS A 322 -4.97 12.72 26.40
C HIS A 322 -3.46 12.90 26.59
N TYR A 323 -2.95 14.09 26.29
CA TYR A 323 -1.56 14.51 26.46
C TYR A 323 -1.54 15.88 27.18
N PRO A 324 -1.92 15.97 28.47
CA PRO A 324 -2.02 17.25 29.16
C PRO A 324 -0.72 18.04 29.25
N VAL A 325 0.45 17.38 29.18
CA VAL A 325 1.76 18.04 29.16
C VAL A 325 2.20 18.39 27.74
N ALA A 326 2.04 17.46 26.78
CA ALA A 326 2.58 17.58 25.44
C ALA A 326 1.57 18.01 24.36
N GLY A 327 0.28 18.04 24.69
CA GLY A 327 -0.82 18.09 23.72
C GLY A 327 -0.80 19.32 22.83
N ARG A 328 -0.48 20.49 23.38
CA ARG A 328 -0.33 21.73 22.60
C ARG A 328 0.83 21.65 21.59
N THR A 329 1.97 21.09 22.00
CA THR A 329 3.12 20.88 21.13
C THR A 329 2.81 19.88 20.04
N LEU A 330 2.19 18.73 20.38
CA LEU A 330 1.78 17.72 19.41
C LEU A 330 0.79 18.30 18.39
N ALA A 331 -0.20 19.07 18.85
CA ALA A 331 -1.21 19.67 17.98
C ALA A 331 -0.59 20.68 17.01
N ARG A 332 0.29 21.55 17.50
CA ARG A 332 0.99 22.55 16.67
C ARG A 332 1.76 21.88 15.54
N HIS A 333 2.60 20.89 15.85
CA HIS A 333 3.42 20.20 14.85
C HIS A 333 2.55 19.41 13.87
N TYR A 334 1.58 18.64 14.36
CA TYR A 334 0.71 17.86 13.49
C TYR A 334 -0.11 18.73 12.53
N LEU A 335 -0.72 19.82 13.01
CA LEU A 335 -1.47 20.75 12.16
C LEU A 335 -0.55 21.49 11.17
N SER A 336 0.71 21.74 11.52
CA SER A 336 1.67 22.33 10.57
C SER A 336 1.94 21.41 9.38
N TRP A 337 2.00 20.09 9.59
CA TRP A 337 2.14 19.12 8.48
C TRP A 337 0.89 19.07 7.61
N GLU A 338 -0.31 19.12 8.21
CA GLU A 338 -1.58 19.23 7.47
C GLU A 338 -1.64 20.51 6.61
N ASP A 339 -1.19 21.64 7.14
CA ASP A 339 -1.15 22.92 6.43
C ASP A 339 -0.09 22.89 5.31
N GLU A 340 1.04 22.24 5.53
CA GLU A 340 2.12 22.12 4.55
C GLU A 340 1.70 21.30 3.32
N VAL A 341 0.99 20.18 3.51
CA VAL A 341 0.42 19.40 2.40
C VAL A 341 -0.46 20.29 1.52
N LEU A 342 -1.34 21.09 2.14
CA LEU A 342 -2.24 22.00 1.41
C LEU A 342 -1.46 23.12 0.71
N ARG A 343 -0.47 23.71 1.39
CA ARG A 343 0.35 24.80 0.86
C ARG A 343 1.16 24.37 -0.35
N ARG A 344 1.81 23.21 -0.28
CA ARG A 344 2.57 22.61 -1.40
C ARG A 344 1.67 22.04 -2.49
N ARG A 345 0.37 21.88 -2.21
CA ARG A 345 -0.59 21.15 -3.08
C ARG A 345 -0.08 19.74 -3.40
N ALA A 346 0.57 19.13 -2.42
CA ALA A 346 1.21 17.84 -2.59
C ALA A 346 0.17 16.73 -2.72
N THR A 347 0.57 15.66 -3.40
CA THR A 347 -0.15 14.39 -3.34
C THR A 347 0.49 13.54 -2.27
N VAL A 348 -0.29 13.13 -1.28
CA VAL A 348 0.15 12.22 -0.23
C VAL A 348 -0.05 10.78 -0.74
N PRO A 349 1.02 9.97 -0.89
CA PRO A 349 0.89 8.66 -1.51
C PRO A 349 0.28 7.61 -0.56
N TRP A 350 -0.41 6.64 -1.15
CA TRP A 350 -0.85 5.41 -0.49
C TRP A 350 0.26 4.38 -0.34
N TYR A 351 1.26 4.46 -1.21
CA TYR A 351 2.42 3.59 -1.30
C TYR A 351 3.57 4.49 -1.73
N GLY A 352 4.51 4.74 -0.83
CA GLY A 352 5.60 5.69 -1.07
C GLY A 352 6.67 5.59 0.02
N GLY A 353 7.82 6.16 -0.27
CA GLY A 353 8.95 6.23 0.64
C GLY A 353 9.03 7.54 1.40
N ILE A 354 10.06 7.66 2.23
CA ILE A 354 10.36 8.87 2.97
C ILE A 354 10.68 10.08 2.07
N GLY A 355 11.17 9.84 0.85
CA GLY A 355 11.37 10.88 -0.17
C GLY A 355 10.08 11.61 -0.51
N ASP A 356 8.99 10.86 -0.72
CA ASP A 356 7.66 11.42 -1.00
C ASP A 356 7.15 12.24 0.19
N ALA A 357 7.38 11.77 1.43
CA ALA A 357 6.99 12.51 2.62
C ALA A 357 7.71 13.86 2.71
N VAL A 358 9.00 13.90 2.40
CA VAL A 358 9.79 15.15 2.43
C VAL A 358 9.40 16.10 1.30
N GLU A 359 9.10 15.58 0.10
CA GLU A 359 8.57 16.39 -0.99
C GLU A 359 7.22 17.02 -0.59
N ALA A 360 6.38 16.26 0.12
CA ALA A 360 4.99 16.63 0.33
C ALA A 360 4.71 17.44 1.63
N TRP A 361 5.37 17.16 2.76
CA TRP A 361 5.12 17.88 4.02
C TRP A 361 6.23 17.86 5.07
N LEU A 362 7.11 16.86 5.06
CA LEU A 362 8.02 16.58 6.17
C LEU A 362 9.34 17.33 5.99
N GLU A 363 9.60 18.33 6.83
CA GLU A 363 10.91 18.98 6.84
C GLU A 363 11.85 18.28 7.84
N PRO A 364 13.02 17.76 7.41
CA PRO A 364 13.91 16.98 8.27
C PRO A 364 14.34 17.71 9.55
N ASP A 365 14.80 18.97 9.46
CA ASP A 365 15.24 19.74 10.63
C ASP A 365 14.07 20.04 11.56
N GLY A 366 12.90 20.40 11.00
CA GLY A 366 11.68 20.62 11.77
C GLY A 366 11.18 19.36 12.48
N PHE A 367 11.37 18.19 11.86
CA PHE A 367 11.07 16.90 12.48
C PHE A 367 12.01 16.59 13.65
N GLU A 368 13.27 16.98 13.56
CA GLU A 368 14.23 16.82 14.65
C GLU A 368 13.94 17.73 15.84
N ASP A 369 13.53 18.98 15.57
CA ASP A 369 13.04 19.90 16.60
C ASP A 369 11.81 19.33 17.32
N PHE A 370 10.87 18.78 16.56
CA PHE A 370 9.69 18.09 17.11
C PHE A 370 10.09 16.93 18.02
N MET A 371 11.00 16.05 17.57
CA MET A 371 11.47 14.91 18.35
C MET A 371 12.14 15.34 19.66
N ALA A 372 12.99 16.36 19.62
CA ALA A 372 13.67 16.90 20.80
C ALA A 372 12.69 17.55 21.80
N GLU A 373 11.68 18.28 21.31
CA GLU A 373 10.64 18.87 22.15
C GLU A 373 9.74 17.80 22.80
N ALA A 374 9.26 16.83 22.02
CA ALA A 374 8.44 15.74 22.50
C ALA A 374 9.17 14.88 23.55
N ASP A 375 10.46 14.60 23.35
CA ASP A 375 11.27 13.86 24.33
C ASP A 375 11.48 14.65 25.64
N ARG A 376 11.66 15.97 25.58
CA ARG A 376 11.69 16.83 26.78
C ARG A 376 10.37 16.82 27.54
N LEU A 377 9.25 16.85 26.84
CA LEU A 377 7.92 16.83 27.44
C LEU A 377 7.57 15.46 28.04
N LYS A 378 7.96 14.38 27.38
CA LYS A 378 7.83 13.00 27.89
C LYS A 378 8.49 12.80 29.24
N ARG A 379 9.64 13.44 29.49
CA ARG A 379 10.32 13.39 30.81
C ARG A 379 9.50 14.04 31.94
N LYS A 380 8.61 14.99 31.59
CA LYS A 380 7.71 15.69 32.53
C LYS A 380 6.34 15.02 32.66
N ALA A 381 5.94 14.23 31.66
CA ALA A 381 4.70 13.49 31.67
C ALA A 381 4.75 12.28 32.64
N GLY A 382 3.58 11.93 33.18
CA GLY A 382 3.38 10.72 33.99
C GLY A 382 2.28 9.81 33.42
N GLY A 383 2.10 8.64 34.02
CA GLY A 383 0.96 7.77 33.73
C GLY A 383 0.78 7.39 32.26
N ASP A 384 -0.45 7.56 31.75
CA ASP A 384 -0.83 7.17 30.40
C ASP A 384 -0.16 8.02 29.32
N GLU A 385 -0.06 9.33 29.53
CA GLU A 385 0.58 10.24 28.58
C GLU A 385 2.04 9.84 28.32
N ARG A 386 2.81 9.52 29.38
CA ARG A 386 4.20 9.08 29.20
C ARG A 386 4.29 7.78 28.42
N ARG A 387 3.36 6.82 28.62
CA ARG A 387 3.32 5.58 27.83
C ARG A 387 3.04 5.85 26.36
N ARG A 388 2.07 6.71 26.05
CA ARG A 388 1.75 7.11 24.67
C ARG A 388 2.92 7.82 23.99
N LEU A 389 3.56 8.77 24.68
CA LEU A 389 4.74 9.47 24.17
C LEU A 389 5.93 8.52 23.97
N ASN A 390 6.16 7.57 24.88
CA ASN A 390 7.18 6.53 24.67
C ASN A 390 6.90 5.74 23.39
N ARG A 391 5.66 5.27 23.22
CA ARG A 391 5.24 4.51 22.04
C ARG A 391 5.41 5.31 20.74
N LEU A 392 4.97 6.57 20.73
CA LEU A 392 5.16 7.48 19.59
C LEU A 392 6.63 7.68 19.27
N LEU A 393 7.47 8.06 20.24
CA LEU A 393 8.89 8.32 19.99
C LEU A 393 9.67 7.07 19.61
N THR A 394 9.28 5.88 20.07
CA THR A 394 9.85 4.61 19.60
C THR A 394 9.57 4.41 18.12
N ALA A 395 8.32 4.58 17.68
CA ALA A 395 7.96 4.46 16.26
C ALA A 395 8.70 5.47 15.39
N LEU A 396 8.80 6.73 15.84
CA LEU A 396 9.43 7.80 15.06
C LEU A 396 10.95 7.65 14.89
N GLN A 397 11.59 6.69 15.57
CA GLN A 397 12.98 6.32 15.23
C GLN A 397 13.07 5.69 13.85
N TYR A 398 12.02 4.98 13.39
CA TYR A 398 11.92 4.52 12.01
C TYR A 398 12.02 5.71 11.04
N THR A 399 11.23 6.77 11.26
CA THR A 399 11.26 7.96 10.40
C THR A 399 12.64 8.63 10.39
N ARG A 400 13.32 8.72 11.54
CA ARG A 400 14.71 9.22 11.60
C ARG A 400 15.68 8.39 10.76
N LEU A 401 15.60 7.06 10.89
CA LEU A 401 16.40 6.13 10.10
C LEU A 401 16.15 6.36 8.60
N GLU A 402 14.89 6.39 8.19
CA GLU A 402 14.53 6.62 6.80
C GLU A 402 15.02 7.99 6.29
N LEU A 403 14.89 9.07 7.07
CA LEU A 403 15.39 10.40 6.71
C LEU A 403 16.90 10.39 6.44
N MET A 404 17.68 9.65 7.25
CA MET A 404 19.13 9.49 7.09
C MET A 404 19.51 8.61 5.88
N ARG A 405 18.61 7.70 5.45
CA ARG A 405 18.84 6.80 4.31
C ARG A 405 18.58 7.44 2.96
N ARG A 406 17.90 8.58 2.93
CA ARG A 406 17.59 9.26 1.66
C ARG A 406 18.88 9.56 0.89
N PRO A 407 18.84 9.48 -0.45
CA PRO A 407 19.89 10.01 -1.29
C PRO A 407 20.26 11.44 -0.87
N HIS A 408 21.55 11.73 -0.85
CA HIS A 408 22.10 13.06 -0.53
C HIS A 408 21.81 13.58 0.89
N ALA A 409 21.20 12.80 1.79
CA ALA A 409 21.00 13.19 3.19
C ALA A 409 22.30 13.13 4.00
N ASP A 410 22.32 13.71 5.20
CA ASP A 410 23.44 13.53 6.12
C ASP A 410 23.32 12.17 6.83
N TYR A 411 24.08 11.18 6.35
CA TYR A 411 24.16 9.86 6.99
C TYR A 411 25.11 9.91 8.19
N ASP A 412 24.64 9.44 9.34
CA ASP A 412 25.42 9.33 10.58
C ASP A 412 25.24 7.92 11.16
N ALA A 413 26.30 7.12 11.11
CA ALA A 413 26.28 5.74 11.59
C ALA A 413 26.06 5.63 13.10
N THR A 414 26.58 6.57 13.89
CA THR A 414 26.38 6.59 15.35
C THR A 414 24.93 6.87 15.67
N ARG A 415 24.34 7.89 15.03
CA ARG A 415 22.93 8.22 15.19
C ARG A 415 22.00 7.10 14.69
N ALA A 416 22.35 6.44 13.59
CA ALA A 416 21.62 5.27 13.11
C ALA A 416 21.62 4.13 14.13
N ALA A 417 22.78 3.83 14.75
CA ALA A 417 22.86 2.83 15.82
C ALA A 417 21.95 3.19 17.01
N GLU A 418 21.98 4.44 17.47
CA GLU A 418 21.11 4.92 18.56
C GLU A 418 19.63 4.79 18.20
N CYS A 419 19.24 5.16 16.98
CA CYS A 419 17.86 5.01 16.51
C CYS A 419 17.43 3.53 16.47
N LEU A 420 18.29 2.61 16.05
CA LEU A 420 18.00 1.18 16.02
C LEU A 420 17.84 0.56 17.42
N ASP A 421 18.59 1.06 18.39
CA ASP A 421 18.50 0.64 19.79
C ASP A 421 17.22 1.20 20.45
N LEU A 422 16.87 2.45 20.18
CA LEU A 422 15.61 3.04 20.63
C LEU A 422 14.39 2.39 19.95
N LEU A 423 14.49 2.06 18.66
CA LEU A 423 13.45 1.37 17.91
C LEU A 423 13.21 -0.04 18.46
N ALA A 424 14.23 -0.70 19.03
CA ALA A 424 14.09 -2.01 19.70
C ALA A 424 12.97 -2.04 20.75
N GLY A 425 12.65 -0.88 21.35
CA GLY A 425 11.52 -0.74 22.26
C GLY A 425 10.17 -1.11 21.65
N HIS A 426 10.07 -1.27 20.33
CA HIS A 426 8.85 -1.74 19.66
C HIS A 426 8.38 -3.10 20.20
N GLU A 427 9.28 -3.95 20.69
CA GLU A 427 8.97 -5.26 21.27
C GLU A 427 8.07 -5.16 22.52
N ALA A 428 8.03 -3.99 23.18
CA ALA A 428 7.13 -3.72 24.30
C ALA A 428 5.68 -3.45 23.86
N PHE A 429 5.41 -3.32 22.55
CA PHE A 429 4.11 -2.98 21.99
C PHE A 429 3.68 -4.03 20.97
N ALA A 430 2.75 -4.91 21.34
CA ALA A 430 2.31 -6.03 20.50
C ALA A 430 1.75 -5.60 19.13
N ASP A 431 1.15 -4.43 19.07
CA ASP A 431 0.60 -3.82 17.85
C ASP A 431 1.64 -3.06 17.02
N MET A 432 2.88 -2.90 17.49
CA MET A 432 4.00 -2.32 16.74
C MET A 432 4.96 -3.42 16.25
N ALA A 433 4.43 -4.55 15.80
CA ALA A 433 5.24 -5.62 15.22
C ALA A 433 5.69 -5.29 13.78
N ASN A 434 4.88 -4.52 13.04
CA ASN A 434 5.11 -4.23 11.62
C ASN A 434 5.07 -2.72 11.35
N TYR A 435 5.93 -2.24 10.44
CA TYR A 435 5.92 -0.85 9.98
C TYR A 435 5.09 -0.63 8.70
N ARG A 436 4.55 -1.69 8.08
CA ARG A 436 3.79 -1.64 6.83
C ARG A 436 2.77 -2.76 6.71
N GLU A 437 1.90 -2.71 5.70
CA GLU A 437 0.78 -3.65 5.52
C GLU A 437 1.23 -5.10 5.40
N SER A 438 2.27 -5.35 4.60
CA SER A 438 2.65 -6.72 4.25
C SER A 438 4.15 -6.91 4.36
N ASN A 439 4.52 -7.97 5.09
CA ASN A 439 5.89 -8.40 5.27
C ASN A 439 6.84 -7.26 5.73
N GLY A 440 6.40 -6.49 6.73
CA GLY A 440 7.15 -5.40 7.33
C GLY A 440 7.58 -5.60 8.78
N PRO A 441 8.00 -6.79 9.25
CA PRO A 441 8.34 -6.96 10.64
C PRO A 441 9.53 -6.07 11.03
N LEU A 442 9.37 -5.28 12.10
CA LEU A 442 10.39 -4.32 12.53
C LEU A 442 11.71 -5.00 12.93
N ASN A 443 11.67 -6.23 13.42
CA ASN A 443 12.87 -7.00 13.72
C ASN A 443 13.71 -7.29 12.47
N VAL A 444 13.06 -7.59 11.34
CA VAL A 444 13.77 -7.79 10.06
C VAL A 444 14.29 -6.45 9.56
N TYR A 445 13.49 -5.37 9.62
CA TYR A 445 13.96 -4.03 9.24
C TYR A 445 15.21 -3.61 10.01
N ARG A 446 15.24 -3.80 11.34
CA ARG A 446 16.39 -3.49 12.18
C ARG A 446 17.62 -4.33 11.82
N MET A 447 17.44 -5.62 11.52
CA MET A 447 18.51 -6.50 11.07
C MET A 447 19.09 -6.02 9.73
N GLU A 448 18.23 -5.76 8.74
CA GLU A 448 18.64 -5.25 7.42
C GLU A 448 19.35 -3.90 7.52
N TRP A 449 18.91 -3.02 8.42
CA TRP A 449 19.61 -1.76 8.70
C TRP A 449 21.02 -1.98 9.26
N ARG A 450 21.20 -2.94 10.17
CA ARG A 450 22.56 -3.27 10.67
C ARG A 450 23.45 -3.83 9.57
N HIS A 451 22.89 -4.65 8.66
CA HIS A 451 23.63 -5.11 7.47
C HIS A 451 24.02 -3.92 6.59
N LEU A 452 23.08 -3.02 6.29
CA LEU A 452 23.33 -1.81 5.54
C LEU A 452 24.45 -0.96 6.16
N MET A 453 24.43 -0.75 7.48
CA MET A 453 25.49 0.00 8.17
C MET A 453 26.86 -0.66 7.99
N ALA A 454 26.93 -1.99 8.00
CA ALA A 454 28.18 -2.71 7.74
C ALA A 454 28.63 -2.59 6.28
N GLU A 455 27.70 -2.60 5.32
CA GLU A 455 28.01 -2.37 3.89
C GLU A 455 28.56 -0.95 3.68
N ASN A 456 27.89 0.07 4.23
CA ASN A 456 28.31 1.48 4.12
C ASN A 456 29.62 1.79 4.85
N ALA A 457 30.05 0.94 5.79
CA ALA A 457 31.33 1.07 6.49
C ALA A 457 32.51 0.44 5.73
N ALA A 458 32.26 -0.23 4.60
CA ALA A 458 33.32 -0.78 3.75
C ALA A 458 34.26 0.32 3.23
N ALA A 459 35.47 -0.07 2.84
CA ALA A 459 36.44 0.89 2.31
C ALA A 459 35.89 1.59 1.05
N PRO A 460 36.16 2.89 0.85
CA PRO A 460 35.74 3.64 -0.33
C PRO A 460 36.10 2.91 -1.63
N ASP A 461 35.10 2.74 -2.50
CA ASP A 461 35.29 2.16 -3.82
C ASP A 461 36.02 3.12 -4.77
N ALA A 462 36.70 2.59 -5.78
CA ALA A 462 37.38 3.39 -6.81
C ALA A 462 36.43 4.28 -7.64
N LEU A 463 35.14 3.95 -7.71
CA LEU A 463 34.09 4.72 -8.36
C LEU A 463 33.35 5.67 -7.41
N GLN A 464 33.64 5.68 -6.10
CA GLN A 464 32.86 6.50 -5.19
C GLN A 464 32.87 7.99 -5.60
N GLY A 465 31.69 8.57 -5.80
CA GLY A 465 31.48 9.94 -6.28
C GLY A 465 31.59 10.14 -7.80
N VAL A 466 31.87 9.08 -8.58
CA VAL A 466 31.92 9.13 -10.04
C VAL A 466 30.53 8.92 -10.61
N VAL A 467 29.89 9.98 -11.12
CA VAL A 467 28.54 9.87 -11.71
C VAL A 467 28.58 9.15 -13.07
N PRO A 468 27.99 7.94 -13.20
CA PRO A 468 27.90 7.25 -14.49
C PRO A 468 26.97 8.00 -15.45
N ALA A 469 27.32 8.07 -16.72
CA ALA A 469 26.47 8.73 -17.71
C ALA A 469 25.43 7.77 -18.30
N PHE A 470 24.16 8.17 -18.35
CA PHE A 470 23.13 7.42 -19.07
C PHE A 470 23.43 7.40 -20.58
N VAL A 471 23.50 6.20 -21.15
CA VAL A 471 23.52 6.00 -22.61
C VAL A 471 22.11 5.64 -23.11
N SER A 472 21.39 4.82 -22.34
CA SER A 472 19.96 4.56 -22.56
C SER A 472 19.10 5.64 -21.92
N ARG A 473 17.88 5.84 -22.43
CA ARG A 473 16.92 6.77 -21.83
C ARG A 473 16.49 6.27 -20.43
N PRO A 474 16.66 7.08 -19.36
CA PRO A 474 16.17 6.71 -18.03
C PRO A 474 14.64 6.75 -17.95
N ASP A 475 14.09 6.03 -16.98
CA ASP A 475 12.70 6.16 -16.59
C ASP A 475 12.48 7.50 -15.87
N GLY A 476 11.29 8.09 -16.04
CA GLY A 476 11.07 9.51 -15.70
C GLY A 476 11.32 9.89 -14.24
N ALA A 477 11.16 8.96 -13.29
CA ALA A 477 11.43 9.20 -11.86
C ALA A 477 12.84 8.75 -11.42
N TYR A 478 13.58 8.01 -12.26
CA TYR A 478 14.84 7.36 -11.91
C TYR A 478 15.96 7.90 -12.80
N THR A 479 16.25 9.19 -12.64
CA THR A 479 17.20 9.94 -13.48
C THR A 479 18.51 10.28 -12.77
N ASP A 480 18.60 10.00 -11.46
CA ASP A 480 19.78 10.28 -10.67
C ASP A 480 20.75 9.09 -10.71
N ALA A 481 21.75 9.15 -11.59
CA ALA A 481 22.77 8.12 -11.69
C ALA A 481 23.82 8.16 -10.58
N SER A 482 23.91 9.24 -9.78
CA SER A 482 24.92 9.31 -8.72
C SER A 482 24.70 8.24 -7.65
N LEU A 483 23.46 7.79 -7.48
CA LEU A 483 23.06 6.68 -6.60
C LEU A 483 23.82 5.38 -6.87
N LEU A 484 24.33 5.20 -8.09
CA LEU A 484 25.05 3.97 -8.44
C LEU A 484 26.48 3.93 -7.91
N THR A 485 26.93 4.99 -7.24
CA THR A 485 28.34 5.18 -6.85
C THR A 485 28.48 6.10 -5.63
N ASP A 486 27.43 6.30 -4.83
CA ASP A 486 27.47 7.23 -3.71
C ASP A 486 28.04 6.59 -2.43
N GLY A 487 28.26 5.28 -2.45
CA GLY A 487 28.77 4.49 -1.33
C GLY A 487 27.71 4.26 -0.24
N ARG A 488 26.43 4.39 -0.58
CA ARG A 488 25.27 4.17 0.30
C ARG A 488 24.33 3.16 -0.32
N TYR A 489 24.54 1.92 0.07
CA TYR A 489 23.72 0.81 -0.39
C TYR A 489 22.23 0.98 -0.01
N ALA A 490 21.36 0.36 -0.80
CA ALA A 490 19.92 0.37 -0.61
C ALA A 490 19.44 -0.83 0.23
N LEU A 491 18.29 -0.72 0.91
CA LEU A 491 17.72 -1.84 1.65
C LEU A 491 16.93 -2.77 0.72
N PRO A 492 17.04 -4.11 0.85
CA PRO A 492 16.20 -5.00 0.06
C PRO A 492 14.73 -4.98 0.51
N THR A 493 14.45 -4.54 1.74
CA THR A 493 13.10 -4.42 2.29
C THR A 493 12.35 -3.19 1.80
N ASP A 494 13.01 -2.19 1.20
CA ASP A 494 12.38 -0.99 0.67
C ASP A 494 12.93 -0.64 -0.71
N TYR A 495 12.07 -0.68 -1.73
CA TYR A 495 12.45 -0.31 -3.09
C TYR A 495 12.33 1.19 -3.37
N HIS A 496 11.70 1.97 -2.48
CA HIS A 496 11.43 3.39 -2.71
C HIS A 496 12.69 4.26 -2.56
N THR A 497 13.69 3.80 -1.80
CA THR A 497 14.86 4.61 -1.44
C THR A 497 16.17 3.88 -1.72
N GLY A 498 17.08 4.54 -2.43
CA GLY A 498 18.43 4.04 -2.77
C GLY A 498 18.50 3.20 -4.05
N TRP A 499 17.36 2.77 -4.61
CA TRP A 499 17.33 1.97 -5.83
C TRP A 499 17.07 2.81 -7.08
N LEU A 500 17.90 2.65 -8.11
CA LEU A 500 17.65 3.14 -9.45
C LEU A 500 16.88 2.08 -10.26
N ILE A 501 15.61 2.35 -10.54
CA ILE A 501 14.72 1.41 -11.23
C ILE A 501 14.61 1.74 -12.71
N SER A 502 14.69 0.71 -13.56
CA SER A 502 14.50 0.82 -15.00
C SER A 502 13.49 -0.21 -15.50
N SER A 503 12.60 0.20 -16.41
CA SER A 503 11.70 -0.64 -17.20
C SER A 503 12.17 -0.85 -18.64
N ALA A 504 13.35 -0.32 -19.00
CA ALA A 504 13.92 -0.46 -20.33
C ALA A 504 14.47 -1.87 -20.54
N ARG A 505 14.16 -2.48 -21.69
CA ARG A 505 14.67 -3.81 -22.09
C ARG A 505 16.19 -3.92 -21.94
N GLU A 506 16.90 -2.87 -22.32
CA GLU A 506 18.34 -2.74 -22.09
C GLU A 506 18.59 -1.39 -21.44
N THR A 507 19.29 -1.39 -20.30
CA THR A 507 19.75 -0.19 -19.62
C THR A 507 21.27 -0.12 -19.69
N VAL A 508 21.80 1.02 -20.10
CA VAL A 508 23.22 1.21 -20.37
C VAL A 508 23.73 2.46 -19.68
N TRP A 509 24.75 2.28 -18.84
CA TRP A 509 25.52 3.36 -18.25
C TRP A 509 26.95 3.34 -18.77
N GLN A 510 27.54 4.52 -18.90
CA GLN A 510 28.91 4.73 -19.29
C GLN A 510 29.74 5.15 -18.08
N LEU A 511 30.69 4.29 -17.72
CA LEU A 511 31.74 4.55 -16.75
C LEU A 511 32.90 5.29 -17.45
N PRO A 512 33.53 6.30 -16.81
CA PRO A 512 34.56 7.10 -17.45
C PRO A 512 35.84 6.29 -17.77
N ALA A 513 36.67 6.84 -18.65
CA ALA A 513 37.96 6.22 -18.98
C ALA A 513 38.83 6.09 -17.73
N GLY A 514 39.53 4.95 -17.61
CA GLY A 514 40.40 4.64 -16.48
C GLY A 514 39.67 4.19 -15.20
N ALA A 515 38.34 4.26 -15.16
CA ALA A 515 37.53 3.91 -13.99
C ALA A 515 37.48 2.39 -13.73
N VAL A 516 37.54 1.58 -14.80
CA VAL A 516 37.67 0.11 -14.72
C VAL A 516 38.96 -0.32 -15.41
N ARG A 517 39.78 -1.12 -14.74
CA ARG A 517 41.06 -1.63 -15.26
C ARG A 517 40.93 -3.08 -15.74
N SER A 518 41.82 -3.49 -16.63
CA SER A 518 41.92 -4.90 -17.06
C SER A 518 42.10 -5.82 -15.85
N GLY A 519 41.30 -6.89 -15.77
CA GLY A 519 41.32 -7.86 -14.66
C GLY A 519 40.52 -7.46 -13.43
N ALA A 520 40.08 -6.20 -13.32
CA ALA A 520 39.24 -5.72 -12.22
C ALA A 520 37.91 -6.47 -12.15
N VAL A 521 37.32 -6.53 -10.96
CA VAL A 521 35.99 -7.09 -10.76
C VAL A 521 35.01 -5.96 -10.51
N VAL A 522 34.08 -5.77 -11.45
CA VAL A 522 32.94 -4.87 -11.27
C VAL A 522 31.83 -5.64 -10.56
N GLU A 523 31.46 -5.24 -9.35
CA GLU A 523 30.31 -5.76 -8.61
C GLU A 523 29.14 -4.77 -8.75
N VAL A 524 27.92 -5.27 -8.95
CA VAL A 524 26.71 -4.45 -9.05
C VAL A 524 25.62 -5.04 -8.18
N SER A 525 24.95 -4.21 -7.38
CA SER A 525 23.85 -4.65 -6.52
C SER A 525 22.50 -4.60 -7.24
N PHE A 526 21.68 -5.63 -7.02
CA PHE A 526 20.35 -5.79 -7.61
C PHE A 526 19.34 -6.20 -6.56
N LEU A 527 18.11 -5.70 -6.69
CA LEU A 527 16.97 -6.22 -5.94
C LEU A 527 16.24 -7.28 -6.77
N SER A 528 15.94 -8.41 -6.15
CA SER A 528 14.93 -9.35 -6.64
C SER A 528 13.73 -9.25 -5.72
N ALA A 529 12.63 -8.67 -6.22
CA ALA A 529 11.37 -8.56 -5.51
C ALA A 529 10.21 -8.77 -6.51
N PRO A 530 9.93 -10.03 -6.92
CA PRO A 530 8.90 -10.33 -7.92
C PRO A 530 7.51 -9.79 -7.59
N ARG A 531 7.18 -9.62 -6.30
CA ARG A 531 5.92 -9.00 -5.85
C ARG A 531 5.77 -7.55 -6.32
N TRP A 532 6.88 -6.83 -6.49
CA TRP A 532 6.94 -5.47 -7.02
C TRP A 532 7.31 -5.41 -8.51
N ARG A 533 7.34 -6.57 -9.19
CA ARG A 533 7.82 -6.76 -10.56
C ARG A 533 9.29 -6.38 -10.80
N ILE A 534 10.07 -6.37 -9.73
CA ILE A 534 11.51 -6.16 -9.80
C ILE A 534 12.15 -7.55 -9.88
N PHE A 535 12.85 -7.82 -10.97
CA PHE A 535 13.48 -9.11 -11.24
C PHE A 535 14.98 -8.94 -11.40
N LEU A 536 15.72 -10.05 -11.25
CA LEU A 536 17.10 -10.08 -11.71
C LEU A 536 17.15 -9.92 -13.24
N PRO A 537 18.19 -9.25 -13.77
CA PRO A 537 18.40 -9.15 -15.21
C PRO A 537 18.76 -10.51 -15.80
N ASP A 538 18.48 -10.73 -17.09
CA ASP A 538 18.95 -11.92 -17.81
C ASP A 538 20.47 -11.87 -18.04
N ARG A 539 21.02 -10.68 -18.26
CA ARG A 539 22.45 -10.45 -18.50
C ARG A 539 22.93 -9.15 -17.87
N VAL A 540 24.15 -9.18 -17.33
CA VAL A 540 24.93 -8.02 -16.90
C VAL A 540 26.29 -8.13 -17.55
N GLU A 541 26.65 -7.15 -18.38
CA GLU A 541 27.82 -7.21 -19.25
C GLU A 541 28.62 -5.91 -19.22
N LEU A 542 29.94 -6.04 -19.32
CA LEU A 542 30.85 -4.92 -19.57
C LEU A 542 31.18 -4.88 -21.05
N TRP A 543 31.15 -3.69 -21.65
CA TRP A 543 31.44 -3.47 -23.07
C TRP A 543 32.40 -2.30 -23.27
N GLN A 544 33.34 -2.45 -24.21
CA GLN A 544 34.21 -1.35 -24.64
C GLN A 544 34.40 -1.46 -26.16
N ASP A 545 34.25 -0.35 -26.89
CA ASP A 545 34.42 -0.27 -28.35
C ASP A 545 33.58 -1.29 -29.15
N GLY A 546 32.35 -1.55 -28.68
CA GLY A 546 31.45 -2.51 -29.33
C GLY A 546 31.84 -3.98 -29.13
N ARG A 547 32.78 -4.29 -28.24
CA ARG A 547 33.15 -5.66 -27.85
C ARG A 547 32.79 -5.93 -26.41
N LYS A 548 32.28 -7.13 -26.14
CA LYS A 548 32.05 -7.61 -24.78
C LYS A 548 33.40 -7.84 -24.09
N ALA A 549 33.57 -7.20 -22.94
CA ALA A 549 34.75 -7.24 -22.10
C ALA A 549 34.52 -7.97 -20.78
N GLY A 550 33.29 -8.35 -20.44
CA GLY A 550 32.98 -9.14 -19.25
C GLY A 550 31.49 -9.46 -19.16
N GLU A 551 31.14 -10.48 -18.39
CA GLU A 551 29.76 -10.88 -18.15
C GLU A 551 29.65 -11.48 -16.74
N ALA A 552 28.56 -11.16 -16.02
CA ALA A 552 28.26 -11.77 -14.74
C ALA A 552 27.48 -13.07 -14.90
N VAL A 553 27.68 -13.99 -13.97
CA VAL A 553 26.78 -15.14 -13.81
C VAL A 553 25.56 -14.69 -13.02
N VAL A 554 24.39 -14.70 -13.67
CA VAL A 554 23.11 -14.46 -13.01
C VAL A 554 22.60 -15.78 -12.43
N PRO A 555 22.27 -15.86 -11.12
CA PRO A 555 21.73 -17.08 -10.55
C PRO A 555 20.36 -17.42 -11.16
N GLY A 556 20.15 -18.69 -11.49
CA GLY A 556 18.88 -19.19 -11.99
C GLY A 556 17.83 -19.30 -10.88
N GLY A 557 16.68 -18.64 -11.06
CA GLY A 557 15.53 -18.70 -10.14
C GLY A 557 15.51 -17.58 -9.10
N SER A 558 14.33 -17.00 -8.87
CA SER A 558 14.10 -16.10 -7.73
C SER A 558 14.17 -16.92 -6.43
N GLY A 559 14.97 -16.49 -5.46
CA GLY A 559 15.01 -17.13 -4.13
C GLY A 559 13.62 -17.24 -3.49
N ALA A 560 13.49 -18.13 -2.50
CA ALA A 560 12.23 -18.34 -1.77
C ALA A 560 11.79 -17.11 -0.94
N THR A 561 12.69 -16.16 -0.70
CA THR A 561 12.46 -14.93 0.06
C THR A 561 11.74 -13.87 -0.76
N PRO A 562 10.80 -13.09 -0.18
CA PRO A 562 9.92 -12.23 -0.98
C PRO A 562 10.61 -11.01 -1.59
N TRP A 563 11.76 -10.62 -1.03
CA TRP A 563 12.72 -9.66 -1.60
C TRP A 563 14.13 -10.08 -1.19
N THR A 564 15.14 -9.90 -2.03
CA THR A 564 16.53 -10.30 -1.77
C THR A 564 17.49 -9.40 -2.54
N LYS A 565 18.57 -8.93 -1.90
CA LYS A 565 19.68 -8.22 -2.57
C LYS A 565 20.65 -9.25 -3.16
N TYR A 566 21.07 -9.06 -4.41
CA TYR A 566 22.07 -9.85 -5.11
C TYR A 566 23.22 -8.95 -5.55
N LYS A 567 24.46 -9.42 -5.36
CA LYS A 567 25.68 -8.76 -5.82
C LYS A 567 26.26 -9.57 -6.99
N LEU A 568 26.13 -9.05 -8.20
CA LEU A 568 26.57 -9.73 -9.42
C LEU A 568 27.93 -9.20 -9.85
N LYS A 569 28.85 -10.10 -10.20
CA LYS A 569 30.26 -9.78 -10.48
C LYS A 569 30.62 -10.00 -11.93
N CYS A 570 31.14 -8.97 -12.59
CA CYS A 570 31.76 -9.04 -13.91
C CYS A 570 33.28 -8.90 -13.77
N ARG A 571 34.05 -9.91 -14.16
CA ARG A 571 35.51 -9.75 -14.31
C ARG A 571 35.81 -9.10 -15.66
N ALA A 572 36.49 -7.96 -15.64
CA ALA A 572 36.92 -7.28 -16.85
C ALA A 572 38.07 -8.03 -17.54
N ALA A 573 37.92 -8.28 -18.83
CA ALA A 573 38.97 -8.75 -19.73
C ALA A 573 39.96 -7.61 -20.06
N THR A 574 40.69 -7.73 -21.17
CA THR A 574 41.60 -6.67 -21.61
C THR A 574 40.83 -5.42 -22.04
N LEU A 575 41.03 -4.32 -21.30
CA LEU A 575 40.46 -3.00 -21.53
C LEU A 575 41.55 -1.99 -21.94
N ARG A 576 41.16 -0.99 -22.71
CA ARG A 576 41.94 0.21 -23.02
C ARG A 576 41.75 1.23 -21.89
N PRO A 577 42.83 1.72 -21.25
CA PRO A 577 42.73 2.62 -20.10
C PRO A 577 42.24 4.02 -20.46
N ASP A 578 42.38 4.44 -21.72
CA ASP A 578 42.02 5.76 -22.25
C ASP A 578 40.60 5.84 -22.84
N ALA A 579 39.84 4.74 -22.77
CA ALA A 579 38.48 4.66 -23.30
C ALA A 579 37.45 4.34 -22.20
N PRO A 580 36.21 4.86 -22.28
CA PRO A 580 35.16 4.56 -21.32
C PRO A 580 34.70 3.10 -21.42
N VAL A 581 34.03 2.61 -20.38
CA VAL A 581 33.42 1.27 -20.33
C VAL A 581 31.92 1.40 -20.17
N GLN A 582 31.15 0.60 -20.91
CA GLN A 582 29.70 0.53 -20.79
C GLN A 582 29.31 -0.65 -19.89
N LEU A 583 28.51 -0.38 -18.85
CA LEU A 583 27.77 -1.39 -18.11
C LEU A 583 26.40 -1.56 -18.78
N ARG A 584 26.10 -2.76 -19.27
CA ARG A 584 24.84 -3.10 -19.93
C ARG A 584 24.05 -4.11 -19.11
N ILE A 585 22.80 -3.79 -18.84
CA ILE A 585 21.86 -4.63 -18.09
C ILE A 585 20.70 -4.96 -19.01
N THR A 586 20.51 -6.25 -19.31
CA THR A 586 19.40 -6.72 -20.16
C THR A 586 18.33 -7.38 -19.29
N GLN A 587 17.08 -6.94 -19.45
CA GLN A 587 15.92 -7.52 -18.77
C GLN A 587 15.43 -8.81 -19.42
N SER A 588 14.68 -9.60 -18.65
CA SER A 588 14.04 -10.82 -19.14
C SER A 588 12.90 -10.55 -20.10
N ASP A 589 12.87 -11.25 -21.23
CA ASP A 589 11.72 -11.26 -22.14
C ASP A 589 10.61 -12.23 -21.70
N GLU A 590 10.88 -13.09 -20.70
CA GLU A 590 9.95 -14.14 -20.25
C GLU A 590 8.84 -13.61 -19.34
N VAL A 591 9.02 -12.41 -18.78
CA VAL A 591 8.11 -11.81 -17.81
C VAL A 591 7.41 -10.58 -18.39
N ARG A 592 6.11 -10.43 -18.12
CA ARG A 592 5.33 -9.29 -18.61
C ARG A 592 5.65 -8.02 -17.82
N LYS A 593 6.23 -7.03 -18.50
CA LYS A 593 6.60 -5.72 -17.94
C LYS A 593 7.52 -5.84 -16.72
N PRO A 594 8.71 -6.46 -16.87
CA PRO A 594 9.67 -6.53 -15.79
C PRO A 594 10.29 -5.16 -15.56
N THR A 595 10.78 -4.95 -14.35
CA THR A 595 11.73 -3.89 -14.04
C THR A 595 12.97 -4.50 -13.40
N VAL A 596 14.08 -3.77 -13.46
CA VAL A 596 15.30 -4.05 -12.69
C VAL A 596 15.52 -2.88 -11.75
N ALA A 597 16.01 -3.18 -10.55
CA ALA A 597 16.43 -2.17 -9.60
C ALA A 597 17.91 -2.37 -9.33
N VAL A 598 18.68 -1.31 -9.49
CA VAL A 598 20.14 -1.31 -9.43
C VAL A 598 20.58 -0.31 -8.38
N ASP A 599 21.58 -0.71 -7.62
CA ASP A 599 22.22 0.04 -6.56
C ASP A 599 23.71 -0.30 -6.61
N GLU A 600 24.57 0.62 -6.19
CA GLU A 600 26.03 0.51 -6.08
C GLU A 600 26.80 -0.32 -7.13
N ILE A 601 27.73 0.35 -7.81
CA ILE A 601 28.71 -0.23 -8.74
C ILE A 601 30.08 -0.09 -8.09
N ASP A 602 30.63 -1.21 -7.65
CA ASP A 602 31.95 -1.29 -7.02
C ASP A 602 32.99 -1.90 -7.97
N VAL A 603 34.27 -1.51 -7.85
CA VAL A 603 35.40 -1.98 -8.66
C VAL A 603 36.58 -2.39 -7.77
N PHE A 604 36.87 -3.69 -7.76
CA PHE A 604 37.94 -4.33 -6.98
C PHE A 604 39.13 -4.82 -7.80
#